data_AF-A0A3B9TRW5-F1
#
_entry.id   AF-A0A3B9TRW5-F1
#
_cell.length_a   1.000
_cell.length_b   1.000
_cell.length_c   1.000
_cell.angle_alpha   90.00
_cell.angle_beta   90.00
_cell.angle_gamma   90.00
#
_symmetry.space_group_name_H-M   'P 1'
#
loop_
_entity.id
_entity.type
_entity.pdbx_description
1 polymer ?
#
loop_
_entity_poly.entity_id
_entity_poly.type
_entity_poly.pdbx_seq_one_letter_code
_entity_poly.pdbx_strand_id
1 'polypeptide(L)' 'MTFTEDMKRLQEIVESLDREAMPLEESLALFEEGIGLVKKCRRFLTETEQRIIMLSEDSTDVTGQPWDPGEKEQ' A
#
# COMPACT_ATOMS: atom_id res chain seq x y z
N MET A 1 9.90 1.72 -9.80
CA MET A 1 8.77 0.80 -9.58
C MET A 1 7.50 1.60 -9.35
N THR A 2 6.44 1.20 -10.04
CA THR A 2 5.06 1.73 -9.94
C THR A 2 4.31 1.10 -8.77
N PHE A 3 3.18 1.69 -8.37
CA PHE A 3 2.31 1.15 -7.32
C PHE A 3 1.93 -0.33 -7.58
N THR A 4 1.56 -0.66 -8.81
CA THR A 4 1.18 -2.03 -9.19
C THR A 4 2.36 -3.01 -9.09
N GLU A 5 3.57 -2.57 -9.43
CA GLU A 5 4.77 -3.38 -9.27
C GLU A 5 5.12 -3.61 -7.80
N ASP A 6 5.03 -2.57 -6.97
CA ASP A 6 5.26 -2.67 -5.53
C ASP A 6 4.25 -3.63 -4.88
N MET A 7 2.98 -3.56 -5.31
CA MET A 7 1.93 -4.47 -4.84
C MET A 7 2.16 -5.91 -5.28
N LYS A 8 2.56 -6.14 -6.54
CA LYS A 8 2.89 -7.47 -7.03
C LYS A 8 4.03 -8.08 -6.20
N ARG A 9 5.09 -7.29 -5.93
CA ARG A 9 6.22 -7.74 -5.12
C ARG A 9 5.79 -8.07 -3.68
N LEU A 10 4.92 -7.26 -3.09
CA LEU A 10 4.40 -7.53 -1.75
C LEU A 10 3.63 -8.86 -1.70
N GLN A 11 2.85 -9.18 -2.74
CA GLN A 11 2.15 -10.45 -2.83
C GLN A 11 3.13 -11.63 -2.94
N GLU A 12 4.17 -11.51 -3.77
CA GLU A 12 5.24 -12.52 -3.89
C GLU A 12 5.96 -12.75 -2.55
N ILE A 13 6.18 -11.70 -1.76
CA ILE A 13 6.79 -11.78 -0.43
C ILE A 13 5.88 -12.57 0.52
N VAL A 14 4.58 -12.25 0.56
CA VAL A 14 3.60 -12.97 1.38
C VAL A 14 3.55 -14.45 1.00
N GLU A 15 3.48 -14.75 -0.30
CA GLU A 15 3.50 -16.13 -0.82
C GLU A 15 4.80 -16.87 -0.49
N SER A 16 5.92 -16.14 -0.35
CA SER A 16 7.22 -16.72 0.02
C SER A 16 7.31 -17.00 1.52
N LEU A 17 6.79 -16.09 2.35
CA LEU A 17 6.75 -16.24 3.81
C LEU A 17 5.80 -17.37 4.27
N ASP A 18 4.82 -17.72 3.46
CA ASP A 18 3.86 -18.81 3.76
C ASP A 18 4.40 -20.21 3.44
N ARG A 19 5.60 -20.31 2.83
CA ARG A 19 6.22 -21.61 2.50
C ARG A 19 6.91 -22.19 3.73
N GLU A 20 6.62 -23.46 4.01
CA GLU A 20 7.32 -24.21 5.05
C GLU A 20 8.82 -24.37 4.70
N ALA A 21 9.69 -24.17 5.69
CA ALA A 21 11.16 -24.34 5.64
C ALA A 21 12.01 -23.19 5.06
N MET A 22 11.67 -21.93 5.33
CA MET A 22 12.57 -20.79 5.08
C MET A 22 13.55 -20.54 6.24
N PRO A 23 14.85 -20.25 5.96
CA PRO A 23 15.79 -19.78 6.98
C PRO A 23 15.33 -18.46 7.62
N LEU A 24 15.56 -18.31 8.92
CA LEU A 24 15.11 -17.14 9.68
C LEU A 24 15.68 -15.83 9.12
N GLU A 25 16.95 -15.81 8.72
CA GLU A 25 17.59 -14.64 8.12
C GLU A 25 16.91 -14.20 6.82
N GLU A 26 16.46 -15.17 6.00
CA GLU A 26 15.74 -14.89 4.76
C GLU A 26 14.32 -14.38 5.04
N SER A 27 13.63 -14.97 6.02
CA SER A 27 12.32 -14.48 6.46
C SER A 27 12.39 -13.06 7.00
N LEU A 28 13.43 -12.72 7.75
CA LEU A 28 13.66 -11.36 8.26
C LEU A 28 13.91 -10.36 7.11
N ALA A 29 14.75 -10.73 6.13
CA ALA A 29 15.01 -9.87 4.98
C ALA A 29 13.73 -9.59 4.16
N LEU A 30 12.91 -10.62 3.91
CA LEU A 30 11.64 -10.48 3.21
C LEU A 30 10.63 -9.65 4.01
N PHE A 31 10.61 -9.79 5.33
CA PHE A 31 9.76 -8.98 6.20
C PHE A 31 10.15 -7.50 6.16
N GLU A 32 11.44 -7.18 6.24
CA GLU A 32 11.94 -5.80 6.13
C GLU A 32 11.60 -5.19 4.77
N GLU A 33 11.78 -5.96 3.69
CA GLU A 33 11.37 -5.54 2.33
C GLU A 33 9.86 -5.26 2.27
N GLY A 34 9.04 -6.16 2.79
CA GLY A 34 7.59 -6.03 2.82
C GLY A 34 7.12 -4.78 3.55
N ILE A 35 7.70 -4.46 4.71
CA ILE A 35 7.41 -3.22 5.45
C ILE A 35 7.79 -1.98 4.63
N GLY A 36 8.91 -2.03 3.91
CA GLY A 36 9.32 -0.96 3.00
C GLY A 36 8.29 -0.72 1.88
N LEU A 37 7.82 -1.79 1.24
CA LEU A 37 6.81 -1.72 0.18
C LEU A 37 5.47 -1.19 0.70
N VAL A 38 5.00 -1.66 1.86
CA VAL A 38 3.75 -1.16 2.47
C VAL A 38 3.83 0.35 2.73
N LYS A 39 4.95 0.84 3.28
CA LYS A 39 5.15 2.28 3.51
C LYS A 39 5.12 3.07 2.20
N LYS A 40 5.73 2.53 1.14
CA LYS A 40 5.76 3.16 -0.17
C LYS A 40 4.37 3.22 -0.82
N CYS A 41 3.61 2.13 -0.77
CA CYS A 41 2.22 2.08 -1.25
C CYS A 41 1.32 3.07 -0.52
N ARG A 42 1.42 3.12 0.83
CA ARG A 42 0.67 4.11 1.63
C ARG A 42 0.98 5.54 1.20
N ARG A 43 2.27 5.87 1.06
CA ARG A 43 2.69 7.20 0.62
C ARG A 43 2.14 7.55 -0.76
N PHE A 44 2.19 6.62 -1.71
CA PHE A 44 1.63 6.82 -3.05
C PHE A 44 0.13 7.12 -2.99
N LEU A 45 -0.63 6.36 -2.20
CA LEU A 45 -2.08 6.59 -2.04
C LEU A 45 -2.37 7.94 -1.41
N THR A 46 -1.66 8.33 -0.35
CA THR A 46 -1.83 9.65 0.29
C THR A 46 -1.49 10.80 -0.67
N GLU A 47 -0.39 10.72 -1.41
CA GLU A 47 -0.02 11.73 -2.40
C GLU A 47 -1.08 11.82 -3.53
N THR A 48 -1.65 10.67 -3.93
CA THR A 48 -2.69 10.60 -4.96
C THR A 48 -4.00 11.21 -4.46
N GLU A 49 -4.42 10.91 -3.24
CA GLU A 49 -5.61 11.48 -2.60
C GLU A 49 -5.49 13.00 -2.47
N GLN A 50 -4.36 13.50 -1.99
CA GLN A 50 -4.10 14.94 -1.90
C GLN A 50 -4.21 15.62 -3.26
N ARG A 51 -3.67 14.99 -4.31
CA ARG A 51 -3.76 15.52 -5.67
C ARG A 51 -5.20 15.53 -6.19
N ILE A 52 -5.99 14.50 -5.88
CA ILE A 52 -7.42 14.46 -6.21
C ILE A 52 -8.15 15.59 -5.50
N ILE A 53 -7.91 15.80 -4.20
CA ILE A 53 -8.54 16.88 -3.43
C ILE A 53 -8.20 18.24 -4.05
N MET A 54 -6.93 18.53 -4.31
CA MET A 54 -6.52 19.82 -4.93
C MET A 54 -7.19 20.06 -6.29
N LEU A 55 -7.26 19.02 -7.14
CA LEU A 55 -7.93 19.12 -8.43
C LEU A 55 -9.45 19.23 -8.30
N SER A 56 -10.03 18.68 -7.23
CA SER A 56 -11.47 18.72 -6.96
C SER A 56 -11.88 20.03 -6.29
N GLU A 57 -11.04 20.68 -5.50
CA GLU A 57 -11.34 22.00 -4.92
C GLU A 57 -11.46 23.10 -5.99
N ASP A 58 -10.78 22.94 -7.14
CA ASP A 58 -10.95 23.78 -8.33
C ASP A 58 -12.27 23.49 -9.09
N SER A 59 -12.97 22.39 -8.79
CA SER A 59 -14.25 22.01 -9.37
C SER A 59 -15.32 21.88 -8.28
N THR A 60 -16.24 22.84 -8.18
CA THR A 60 -17.25 23.09 -7.13
C THR A 60 -18.10 21.94 -6.54
N ASP A 61 -17.81 20.65 -6.74
CA ASP A 61 -18.66 19.55 -6.27
C ASP A 61 -17.89 18.22 -6.10
N VAL A 62 -17.12 18.05 -5.01
CA VAL A 62 -16.78 16.70 -4.48
C VAL A 62 -16.67 16.76 -2.96
N THR A 63 -17.53 16.03 -2.26
CA THR A 63 -17.43 15.79 -0.81
C THR A 63 -16.20 14.91 -0.53
N GLY A 64 -15.04 15.53 -0.31
CA GLY A 64 -13.77 14.87 0.02
C GLY A 64 -13.79 14.24 1.42
N GLN A 65 -14.45 13.09 1.56
CA GLN A 65 -14.22 12.25 2.73
C GLN A 65 -12.90 11.50 2.55
N PRO A 66 -12.01 11.50 3.56
CA PRO A 66 -10.79 10.68 3.54
C PRO A 66 -11.13 9.22 3.33
N TRP A 67 -10.41 8.53 2.44
CA TRP A 67 -10.60 7.09 2.26
C TRP A 67 -10.06 6.34 3.49
N ASP A 68 -10.97 5.81 4.32
CA ASP A 68 -10.63 4.95 5.46
C ASP A 68 -10.83 3.47 5.11
N PRO A 69 -9.76 2.69 4.87
CA PRO A 69 -9.87 1.25 4.65
C PRO A 69 -10.33 0.46 5.88
N GLY A 70 -10.51 1.12 7.04
CA GLY A 70 -10.94 0.54 8.30
C GLY A 70 -12.43 0.68 8.62
N GLU A 71 -13.22 1.39 7.80
CA GLU A 71 -14.68 1.40 7.96
C GLU A 71 -15.24 0.03 7.61
N LYS A 72 -15.54 -0.76 8.64
CA LYS A 72 -16.31 -1.98 8.50
C LYS A 72 -17.71 -1.59 8.02
N GLU A 73 -18.05 -1.93 6.78
CA GLU A 73 -19.43 -1.96 6.32
C GLU A 73 -20.24 -2.84 7.31
N GLN A 74 -21.21 -2.22 7.97
CA GLN A 74 -22.23 -2.90 8.78
C GLN A 74 -23.38 -3.35 7.89
#